data_AF-A0A6I4HT58-F1
#
_entry.id   AF-A0A6I4HT58-F1
#
_cell.length_a   1.000
_cell.length_b   1.000
_cell.length_c   1.000
_cell.angle_alpha   90.00
_cell.angle_beta   90.00
_cell.angle_gamma   90.00
#
_symmetry.space_group_name_H-M   'P 1'
#
loop_
_entity.id
_entity.type
_entity.pdbx_description
1 polymer ?
#
loop_
_entity_poly.entity_id
_entity_poly.type
_entity_poly.pdbx_seq_one_letter_code
_entity_poly.pdbx_strand_id
1 'polypeptide(L)'
;MQPIEPPENLFNWFHPDIELFDTIEEGAEAYTREQWAQLQMNLRVEIETQLLDYDEIPNIPEDAVVWPNWKPEPPEQGLFLIAAFDSEDGPVLWWANPKAESKEK
;
A
#
# COMPACT_ATOMS: atom_id res chain seq x y z
N MET A 1 -8.44 2.69 10.50
CA MET A 1 -8.04 1.46 9.78
C MET A 1 -7.47 0.44 10.79
N GLN A 2 -7.60 -0.86 10.53
CA GLN A 2 -7.02 -1.93 11.35
C GLN A 2 -6.17 -2.87 10.47
N PRO A 3 -5.10 -3.49 11.02
CA PRO A 3 -4.33 -4.47 10.25
C PRO A 3 -5.18 -5.71 9.96
N ILE A 4 -5.13 -6.18 8.72
CA ILE A 4 -5.75 -7.43 8.29
C ILE A 4 -4.69 -8.38 7.72
N GLU A 5 -5.01 -9.66 7.68
CA GLU A 5 -4.13 -10.62 7.02
C GLU A 5 -4.19 -10.40 5.50
N PRO A 6 -3.05 -10.17 4.83
CA PRO A 6 -3.03 -10.01 3.38
C PRO A 6 -3.46 -11.30 2.68
N PRO A 7 -4.07 -11.21 1.48
CA PRO A 7 -4.42 -12.38 0.69
C PRO A 7 -3.19 -13.18 0.26
N GLU A 8 -3.40 -14.41 -0.19
CA GLU A 8 -2.34 -15.27 -0.72
C GLU A 8 -1.66 -14.67 -1.96
N ASN A 9 -2.37 -13.84 -2.73
CA ASN A 9 -1.86 -13.11 -3.88
C ASN A 9 -1.95 -11.61 -3.61
N LEU A 10 -0.81 -10.95 -3.50
CA LEU A 10 -0.73 -9.50 -3.27
C LEU A 10 -0.75 -8.66 -4.54
N PHE A 11 -0.72 -9.26 -5.73
CA PHE A 11 -0.69 -8.50 -6.98
C PHE A 11 -1.94 -7.62 -7.14
N ASN A 12 -1.73 -6.30 -7.24
CA ASN A 12 -2.78 -5.28 -7.33
C ASN A 12 -3.84 -5.38 -6.22
N TRP A 13 -3.39 -5.63 -5.00
CA TRP A 13 -4.23 -5.69 -3.83
C TRP A 13 -4.29 -4.35 -3.09
N PHE A 14 -5.49 -3.98 -2.66
CA PHE A 14 -5.74 -2.82 -1.80
C PHE A 14 -6.55 -3.26 -0.59
N HIS A 15 -6.27 -2.65 0.55
CA HIS A 15 -7.04 -2.87 1.77
C HIS A 15 -8.49 -2.39 1.54
N PRO A 16 -9.51 -3.13 2.00
CA PRO A 16 -10.92 -2.80 1.75
C PRO A 16 -11.32 -1.43 2.30
N ASP A 17 -10.73 -0.98 3.41
CA ASP A 17 -10.91 0.40 3.89
C ASP A 17 -10.46 1.44 2.86
N ILE A 18 -9.41 1.20 2.06
CA ILE A 18 -9.00 2.13 0.99
C ILE A 18 -10.11 2.26 -0.03
N GLU A 19 -10.69 1.14 -0.51
CA GLU A 19 -11.77 1.14 -1.49
C GLU A 19 -13.01 1.94 -1.01
N LEU A 20 -13.26 1.98 0.30
CA LEU A 20 -14.37 2.77 0.88
C LEU A 20 -14.15 4.28 0.85
N PHE A 21 -12.89 4.73 0.85
CA PHE A 21 -12.50 6.14 0.86
C PHE A 21 -11.70 6.53 -0.37
N ASP A 22 -11.69 5.66 -1.38
CA ASP A 22 -10.97 5.88 -2.60
C ASP A 22 -11.57 7.07 -3.33
N THR A 23 -10.69 8.00 -3.70
CA THR A 23 -11.05 9.26 -4.36
C THR A 23 -10.35 9.42 -5.69
N ILE A 24 -9.57 8.42 -6.12
CA ILE A 24 -8.95 8.44 -7.44
C ILE A 24 -10.04 8.38 -8.52
N GLU A 25 -9.88 9.18 -9.56
CA GLU A 25 -10.85 9.25 -10.65
C GLU A 25 -10.72 8.00 -11.54
N GLU A 26 -11.83 7.54 -12.12
CA GLU A 26 -11.82 6.40 -13.05
C GLU A 26 -10.86 6.68 -14.22
N GLY A 27 -9.81 5.86 -14.34
CA GLY A 27 -8.78 6.00 -15.38
C GLY A 27 -7.61 6.92 -15.01
N ALA A 28 -7.56 7.46 -13.80
CA ALA A 28 -6.37 8.14 -13.29
C ALA A 28 -5.33 7.13 -12.79
N GLU A 29 -4.07 7.35 -13.16
CA GLU A 29 -2.94 6.48 -12.83
C GLU A 29 -2.33 6.79 -11.45
N ALA A 30 -2.66 7.95 -10.86
CA ALA A 30 -2.16 8.38 -9.57
C ALA A 30 -3.11 9.35 -8.85
N TYR A 31 -3.00 9.41 -7.53
CA TYR A 31 -3.69 10.41 -6.69
C TYR A 31 -3.04 11.78 -6.86
N THR A 32 -3.86 12.82 -6.94
CA THR A 32 -3.38 14.19 -6.69
C THR A 32 -2.95 14.35 -5.23
N ARG A 33 -2.13 15.36 -4.94
CA ARG A 33 -1.70 15.67 -3.57
C ARG A 33 -2.89 15.88 -2.62
N GLU A 34 -3.98 16.47 -3.11
CA GLU A 34 -5.18 16.72 -2.31
C GLU A 34 -5.95 15.43 -2.03
N GLN A 35 -6.15 14.58 -3.04
CA GLN A 35 -6.77 13.26 -2.85
C GLN A 35 -5.93 12.37 -1.91
N TRP A 36 -4.60 12.39 -2.06
CA TRP A 36 -3.68 11.66 -1.18
C TRP A 36 -3.77 12.10 0.28
N ALA A 37 -3.84 13.41 0.52
CA ALA A 37 -4.03 13.96 1.86
C ALA A 37 -5.40 13.57 2.43
N GLN A 38 -6.46 13.64 1.62
CA GLN A 38 -7.80 13.24 2.04
C GLN A 38 -7.89 11.75 2.38
N LEU A 39 -7.26 10.88 1.58
CA LEU A 39 -7.22 9.44 1.83
C LEU A 39 -6.60 9.14 3.21
N GLN A 40 -5.43 9.72 3.50
CA GLN A 40 -4.77 9.57 4.80
C GLN A 40 -5.63 10.08 5.96
N MET A 41 -6.29 11.23 5.80
CA MET A 41 -7.19 11.78 6.82
C MET A 41 -8.42 10.90 7.05
N ASN A 42 -9.02 10.37 5.98
CA ASN A 42 -10.19 9.49 6.06
C ASN A 42 -9.85 8.16 6.73
N LEU A 43 -8.68 7.59 6.40
CA LEU A 43 -8.18 6.35 6.97
C LEU A 43 -7.64 6.50 8.40
N ARG A 44 -7.32 7.76 8.79
CA ARG A 44 -6.69 8.16 10.05
C ARG A 44 -5.33 7.50 10.26
N VAL A 45 -4.54 7.42 9.20
CA VAL A 45 -3.20 6.86 9.19
C VAL A 45 -2.31 7.73 8.32
N GLU A 46 -1.00 7.72 8.60
CA GLU A 46 -0.01 8.20 7.64
C GLU A 46 0.35 7.03 6.73
N ILE A 47 0.41 7.26 5.42
CA ILE A 47 0.73 6.22 4.44
C ILE A 47 2.16 6.42 3.96
N GLU A 48 2.99 5.42 4.19
CA GLU A 48 4.37 5.36 3.71
C GLU A 48 4.45 4.49 2.46
N THR A 49 5.03 5.05 1.40
CA THR A 49 5.19 4.37 0.11
C THR A 49 6.59 3.77 0.01
N GLN A 50 6.68 2.50 -0.32
CA GLN A 50 7.93 1.80 -0.57
C GLN A 50 7.91 1.27 -2.01
N LEU A 51 8.83 1.76 -2.83
CA LEU A 51 9.14 1.18 -4.13
C LEU A 51 10.19 0.10 -3.93
N LEU A 52 9.99 -1.05 -4.56
CA LEU A 52 10.90 -2.18 -4.54
C LEU A 52 11.42 -2.47 -5.94
N ASP A 53 12.58 -3.09 -6.02
CA ASP A 53 13.02 -3.78 -7.23
C ASP A 53 12.46 -5.21 -7.26
N TYR A 54 12.15 -5.74 -8.44
CA TYR A 54 11.71 -7.14 -8.58
C TYR A 54 12.74 -8.15 -8.07
N ASP A 55 14.03 -7.79 -8.08
CA ASP A 55 15.11 -8.62 -7.50
C ASP A 55 14.97 -8.78 -5.97
N GLU A 56 14.29 -7.83 -5.30
CA GLU A 56 14.00 -7.91 -3.86
C GLU A 56 12.82 -8.84 -3.54
N ILE A 57 12.05 -9.24 -4.55
CA ILE A 57 10.90 -10.12 -4.38
C ILE A 57 11.28 -11.56 -4.71
N PRO A 58 11.40 -12.45 -3.71
CA PRO A 58 11.88 -13.79 -3.94
C PRO A 58 10.91 -14.59 -4.82
N ASN A 59 11.43 -15.13 -5.92
CA ASN A 59 10.72 -15.99 -6.87
C ASN A 59 9.60 -15.30 -7.66
N ILE A 60 9.59 -13.97 -7.72
CA ILE A 60 8.64 -13.22 -8.53
C ILE A 60 9.39 -12.59 -9.71
N PRO A 61 9.15 -13.03 -10.95
CA PRO A 61 9.75 -12.39 -12.12
C PRO A 61 9.14 -11.00 -12.38
N GLU A 62 9.85 -10.15 -13.12
CA GLU A 62 9.39 -8.80 -13.50
C GLU A 62 8.07 -8.80 -14.30
N ASP A 63 7.82 -9.84 -15.11
CA ASP A 63 6.57 -10.01 -15.87
C ASP A 63 5.45 -10.69 -15.04
N ALA A 64 5.61 -10.80 -13.72
CA ALA A 64 4.66 -11.51 -12.87
C ALA A 64 3.38 -10.71 -12.63
N VAL A 65 2.27 -11.22 -13.16
CA VAL A 65 0.92 -10.75 -12.84
C VAL A 65 0.30 -11.39 -11.59
N VAL A 66 1.13 -12.08 -10.80
CA VAL A 66 0.75 -12.73 -9.53
C VAL A 66 1.94 -12.73 -8.58
N TRP A 67 1.69 -12.39 -7.32
CA TRP A 67 2.68 -12.41 -6.23
C TRP A 67 2.25 -13.41 -5.15
N PRO A 68 2.24 -14.73 -5.45
CA PRO A 68 1.72 -15.73 -4.54
C PRO A 68 2.65 -15.97 -3.36
N ASN A 69 2.09 -16.09 -2.16
CA ASN A 69 2.80 -16.42 -0.92
C ASN A 69 3.93 -15.45 -0.52
N TRP A 70 4.03 -14.30 -1.19
CA TRP A 70 4.96 -13.26 -0.80
C TRP A 70 4.34 -12.44 0.35
N LYS A 71 5.09 -12.28 1.43
CA LYS A 71 4.69 -11.48 2.60
C LYS A 71 5.80 -10.48 2.88
N PRO A 72 5.69 -9.24 2.38
CA PRO A 72 6.71 -8.23 2.63
C PRO A 72 6.77 -7.89 4.12
N GLU A 73 7.95 -7.57 4.59
CA GLU A 73 8.17 -7.06 5.95
C GLU A 73 8.09 -5.53 5.95
N PRO A 74 7.46 -4.91 6.97
CA PRO A 74 7.37 -3.46 7.02
C PRO A 74 8.75 -2.83 7.21
N PRO A 75 9.02 -1.65 6.61
CA PRO A 75 10.29 -0.95 6.79
C PRO A 75 10.49 -0.46 8.23
N GLU A 76 9.39 -0.21 8.97
CA GLU A 76 9.42 0.21 10.37
C GLU A 76 8.45 -0.57 11.27
N GLN A 77 8.80 -0.69 12.55
CA GLN A 77 8.00 -1.41 13.53
C GLN A 77 6.67 -0.70 13.84
N GLY A 78 5.58 -1.43 13.62
CA GLY A 78 4.21 -0.95 13.89
C GLY A 78 3.49 -0.43 12.66
N LEU A 79 4.13 -0.49 11.48
CA LEU A 79 3.46 -0.34 10.21
C LEU A 79 2.79 -1.66 9.80
N PHE A 80 1.72 -1.57 9.01
CA PHE A 80 1.07 -2.72 8.40
C PHE A 80 0.73 -2.45 6.93
N LEU A 81 0.76 -3.50 6.12
CA LEU A 81 0.54 -3.40 4.68
C LEU A 81 -0.91 -3.04 4.38
N ILE A 82 -1.12 -2.06 3.50
CA ILE A 82 -2.45 -1.60 3.09
C ILE A 82 -2.65 -1.59 1.58
N ALA A 83 -1.59 -1.60 0.78
CA ALA A 83 -1.70 -1.80 -0.66
C ALA A 83 -0.41 -2.42 -1.19
N ALA A 84 -0.55 -3.19 -2.27
CA ALA A 84 0.54 -3.80 -3.00
C ALA A 84 0.14 -3.85 -4.48
N PHE A 85 0.84 -3.12 -5.34
CA PHE A 85 0.51 -3.04 -6.76
C PHE A 85 1.75 -2.85 -7.61
N ASP A 86 1.66 -3.29 -8.86
CA ASP A 86 2.74 -3.13 -9.82
C ASP A 86 2.63 -1.75 -10.51
N SER A 87 3.75 -1.07 -10.66
CA SER A 87 3.86 0.22 -11.37
C SER A 87 4.92 0.13 -12.46
N GLU A 88 4.97 1.12 -13.35
CA GLU A 88 6.00 1.16 -14.40
C GLU A 88 7.44 1.16 -13.86
N ASP A 89 7.64 1.67 -12.65
CA ASP A 89 8.94 1.70 -11.96
C ASP A 89 9.20 0.44 -11.11
N GLY A 90 8.23 -0.47 -11.02
CA GLY A 90 8.30 -1.71 -10.25
C GLY A 90 7.23 -1.84 -9.14
N PRO A 91 7.35 -2.85 -8.27
CA PRO A 91 6.40 -3.15 -7.21
C PRO A 91 6.34 -2.04 -6.15
N VAL A 92 5.15 -1.54 -5.88
CA VAL A 92 4.90 -0.52 -4.87
C VAL A 92 4.09 -1.11 -3.73
N LEU A 93 4.57 -0.89 -2.51
CA LEU A 93 3.90 -1.23 -1.27
C LEU A 93 3.52 0.03 -0.51
N TRP A 94 2.30 0.05 0.04
CA TRP A 94 1.86 1.09 0.96
C TRP A 94 1.73 0.53 2.36
N TRP A 95 2.28 1.27 3.31
CA TRP A 95 2.32 0.92 4.72
C TRP A 95 1.56 1.96 5.53
N ALA A 96 0.56 1.53 6.29
CA ALA A 96 -0.16 2.41 7.21
C ALA A 96 0.58 2.53 8.54
N ASN A 97 0.80 3.76 8.97
CA ASN A 97 1.25 4.12 10.30
C ASN A 97 0.06 4.60 11.16
N PRO A 98 -0.46 3.76 12.08
CA PRO A 98 -1.58 4.14 12.94
C PRO A 98 -1.18 5.17 14.02
N LYS A 99 0.13 5.41 14.24
CA LYS A 99 0.61 6.35 15.25
C LYS A 99 0.56 7.81 14.78
N ALA A 100 0.14 8.08 13.55
CA ALA A 100 0.00 9.45 13.03
C ALA A 100 -0.94 10.32 13.88
N GLU A 101 -2.01 9.73 14.44
CA GLU A 101 -2.91 10.45 15.37
C GLU A 101 -2.26 10.74 16.75
N SER A 102 -1.13 10.12 17.09
CA SER A 102 -0.48 10.28 18.41
C SER A 102 0.60 11.36 18.47
N LYS A 103 0.82 12.14 17.40
CA LYS A 103 1.66 13.35 17.47
C LYS A 103 0.86 14.57 17.96
N GLU A 104 0.17 14.43 19.09
CA GLU A 104 -0.20 15.59 19.91
C GLU A 104 1.02 15.96 20.77
N LYS A 105 1.59 17.15 20.55
CA LYS A 105 2.47 17.84 21.49
C LYS A 105 2.07 19.29 21.59
#